data_AF-A0A833E343-F1
#
_entry.id   AF-A0A833E343-F1
#
_cell.length_a   1.000
_cell.length_b   1.000
_cell.length_c   1.000
_cell.angle_alpha   90.00
_cell.angle_beta   90.00
_cell.angle_gamma   90.00
#
_symmetry.space_group_name_H-M   'P 1'
#
loop_
_entity.id
_entity.type
_entity.pdbx_description
1 polymer ?
#
loop_
_entity_poly.entity_id
_entity_poly.type
_entity_poly.pdbx_seq_one_letter_code
_entity_poly.pdbx_strand_id
1 'polypeptide(L)' 'MNEKLKELKACKNCRWFGPIDSYFLTQGICRKHMRTTHMNAICDDWKPLWGYRDEDSKD' A
#
# COMPACT_ATOMS: atom_id res chain seq x y z
N MET A 1 13.30 -8.86 5.31
CA MET A 1 11.94 -8.56 4.81
C MET A 1 11.34 -9.85 4.27
N ASN A 2 10.30 -10.40 4.92
CA ASN A 2 9.66 -11.67 4.55
C ASN A 2 9.26 -11.69 3.07
N GLU A 3 9.48 -12.81 2.36
CA GLU A 3 9.12 -12.95 0.94
C GLU A 3 7.64 -12.71 0.68
N LYS A 4 6.77 -13.15 1.61
CA LYS A 4 5.33 -12.84 1.61
C LYS A 4 5.03 -11.33 1.57
N LEU A 5 5.88 -10.49 2.17
CA LEU A 5 5.68 -9.04 2.17
C LEU A 5 6.01 -8.43 0.80
N LYS A 6 6.97 -9.01 0.07
CA LYS A 6 7.31 -8.57 -1.29
C LYS A 6 6.13 -8.83 -2.24
N GLU A 7 5.48 -9.98 -2.12
CA GLU A 7 4.30 -10.34 -2.92
C GLU A 7 3.09 -9.44 -2.65
N LEU A 8 2.97 -8.94 -1.42
CA LEU A 8 1.87 -8.07 -1.02
C LEU A 8 2.16 -6.57 -1.23
N LYS A 9 3.38 -6.20 -1.65
CA LYS A 9 3.77 -4.80 -1.83
C LYS A 9 3.06 -4.19 -3.05
N ALA A 10 1.94 -3.51 -2.80
CA ALA A 10 1.16 -2.79 -3.81
C ALA A 10 0.32 -1.68 -3.17
N CYS A 11 -0.07 -0.67 -3.96
CA CYS A 11 -0.90 0.44 -3.49
C CYS A 11 -2.20 -0.03 -2.83
N LYS A 12 -2.91 -1.03 -3.38
CA LYS A 12 -4.12 -1.60 -2.76
C LYS A 12 -3.94 -2.13 -1.33
N ASN A 13 -2.71 -2.52 -0.98
CA ASN A 13 -2.33 -3.02 0.34
C ASN A 13 -1.58 -1.96 1.18
N CYS A 14 -1.55 -0.71 0.72
CA CYS A 14 -0.82 0.38 1.34
C CYS A 14 -1.73 1.23 2.23
N ARG A 15 -1.28 1.60 3.43
CA ARG A 15 -2.08 2.44 4.36
C ARG A 15 -2.48 3.80 3.81
N TRP A 16 -1.78 4.31 2.79
CA TRP A 16 -2.08 5.63 2.21
C TRP A 16 -2.99 5.58 0.99
N PHE A 17 -3.24 4.40 0.44
CA PHE A 17 -4.17 4.27 -0.67
C PHE A 17 -5.59 4.56 -0.19
N GLY A 18 -6.38 5.19 -1.06
CA GLY A 18 -7.77 5.48 -0.82
C GLY A 18 -8.57 5.41 -2.12
N PRO A 19 -9.86 5.06 -2.05
CA PRO A 19 -10.73 5.10 -3.21
C PRO A 19 -10.89 6.54 -3.71
N ILE A 20 -11.15 6.68 -4.99
CA ILE A 20 -11.62 7.92 -5.61
C ILE A 20 -12.86 7.60 -6.43
N ASP A 21 -13.74 8.57 -6.58
CA ASP A 21 -14.83 8.49 -7.54
C ASP A 21 -14.24 8.66 -8.96
N SER A 22 -13.88 7.55 -9.58
CA SER A 22 -13.42 7.52 -10.96
C SER A 22 -14.08 6.39 -11.73
N TYR A 23 -14.24 6.59 -13.03
CA TYR A 23 -14.71 5.56 -13.95
C TYR A 23 -13.81 4.30 -13.96
N PHE A 24 -12.54 4.44 -13.57
CA PHE A 24 -11.57 3.35 -13.56
C PHE A 24 -11.44 2.76 -12.15
N LEU A 25 -12.11 1.63 -11.90
CA LEU A 25 -12.07 0.90 -10.62
C LEU A 25 -10.66 0.47 -10.17
N THR A 26 -9.69 0.51 -11.07
CA THR A 26 -8.29 0.19 -10.78
C THR A 26 -7.47 1.38 -10.29
N GLN A 27 -8.05 2.59 -10.26
CA GLN A 27 -7.40 3.80 -9.81
C GLN A 27 -7.88 4.21 -8.41
N GLY A 28 -6.96 4.83 -7.67
CA GLY A 28 -7.20 5.42 -6.36
C GLY A 28 -6.30 6.62 -6.16
N ILE A 29 -6.38 7.23 -4.98
CA ILE A 29 -5.48 8.30 -4.57
C ILE A 29 -4.42 7.77 -3.61
N CYS A 30 -3.16 8.16 -3.81
CA CYS A 30 -2.14 8.03 -2.79
C CYS A 30 -2.13 9.29 -1.91
N ARG A 31 -2.63 9.18 -0.68
CA ARG A 31 -2.72 10.31 0.28
C ARG A 31 -1.35 10.83 0.76
N LYS A 32 -0.29 10.05 0.57
CA LYS A 32 1.09 10.46 0.92
C LYS A 32 1.70 11.43 -0.10
N HIS A 33 1.43 11.22 -1.38
CA HIS A 33 1.98 12.04 -2.48
C HIS A 33 0.91 12.91 -3.17
N MET A 34 -0.35 12.83 -2.72
CA MET A 34 -1.49 13.56 -3.27
C MET A 34 -1.63 13.42 -4.79
N ARG A 35 -1.51 12.17 -5.30
CA ARG A 35 -1.64 11.85 -6.73
C ARG A 35 -2.50 10.61 -6.97
N THR A 36 -3.13 10.57 -8.14
CA THR A 36 -3.79 9.36 -8.64
C THR A 36 -2.76 8.26 -8.90
N THR A 37 -3.08 7.02 -8.55
CA THR A 37 -2.23 5.87 -8.75
C THR A 37 -3.04 4.64 -9.12
N HIS A 38 -2.41 3.71 -9.85
CA HIS A 38 -2.97 2.39 -10.09
C HIS A 38 -2.88 1.53 -8.83
N MET A 39 -3.88 0.69 -8.57
CA MET A 39 -3.99 -0.13 -7.36
C MET A 39 -2.83 -1.15 -7.21
N ASN A 40 -2.22 -1.58 -8.31
CA ASN A 40 -1.06 -2.50 -8.30
C ASN A 40 0.30 -1.78 -8.35
N ALA A 41 0.34 -0.44 -8.34
CA ALA A 41 1.61 0.29 -8.37
C ALA A 41 2.40 0.11 -7.07
N ILE A 42 3.73 0.22 -7.17
CA ILE A 42 4.68 0.06 -6.06
C ILE A 42 5.50 1.34 -5.93
N CYS A 43 5.81 1.74 -4.69
CA CYS A 43 6.75 2.82 -4.40
C CYS A 43 7.60 2.47 -3.17
N ASP A 44 8.68 3.23 -2.97
CA ASP A 44 9.61 3.03 -1.85
C ASP A 44 9.02 3.47 -0.53
N ASP A 45 8.14 4.47 -0.55
CA ASP A 45 7.45 4.88 0.66
C ASP A 45 6.54 3.79 1.22
N TRP A 46 6.07 2.82 0.42
CA TRP A 46 5.02 1.84 0.78
C TRP A 46 5.06 1.36 2.24
N LYS A 47 3.91 1.48 2.94
CA LYS A 47 3.68 0.90 4.26
C LYS A 47 2.41 0.04 4.23
N PRO A 48 2.44 -1.16 4.80
CA PRO A 48 1.29 -2.05 4.81
C PRO A 48 0.08 -1.42 5.51
N LEU A 49 -1.11 -1.80 5.06
CA LEU A 49 -2.38 -1.38 5.66
C LEU A 49 -2.56 -1.99 7.07
N TRP A 50 -2.10 -3.23 7.27
CA TRP A 50 -1.99 -3.82 8.59
C TRP A 50 -0.78 -3.21 9.30
N GLY A 51 -0.98 -2.74 10.53
CA GLY A 51 0.15 -2.34 11.37
C GLY A 51 1.04 -3.56 11.57
N TYR A 52 2.32 -3.45 11.23
CA TYR A 52 3.30 -4.32 11.87
C TYR A 52 3.26 -3.94 13.35
N ARG A 53 2.70 -4.82 14.18
CA ARG A 53 3.17 -4.91 15.55
C ARG A 53 4.55 -5.52 15.42
N ASP A 54 5.57 -4.82 15.89
CA ASP A 54 6.95 -5.31 15.95
C ASP A 54 7.11 -6.51 16.92
N GLU A 55 6.07 -7.33 17.13
CA GLU A 55 6.03 -8.49 18.05
C GLU A 55 6.58 -9.79 17.43
N ASP A 56 7.02 -9.76 16.17
CA ASP A 56 7.84 -10.84 15.56
C ASP A 56 9.35 -10.55 15.64
N SER A 57 9.75 -9.49 16.35
CA SER A 57 11.13 -9.31 16.79
C SER A 57 11.29 -10.10 18.09
N LYS A 58 11.65 -11.38 17.97
CA LYS A 58 12.14 -12.17 19.09
C LYS A 58 13.23 -11.37 19.83
N ASP A 59 12.97 -11.02 21.08
CA ASP A 59 13.96 -11.04 22.16
C ASP A 59 13.50 -12.06 23.21
#